data_AF-A0A9C9Z541-F1
#
_entry.id   AF-A0A9C9Z541-F1
#
_cell.length_a   1.000
_cell.length_b   1.000
_cell.length_c   1.000
_cell.angle_alpha   90.00
_cell.angle_beta   90.00
_cell.angle_gamma   90.00
#
_symmetry.space_group_name_H-M   'P 1'
#
loop_
_entity.id
_entity.type
_entity.pdbx_description
1 polymer ?
#
loop_
_entity_poly.entity_id
_entity_poly.type
_entity_poly.pdbx_seq_one_letter_code
_entity_poly.pdbx_strand_id
1 'polypeptide(L)' 'MRKSICLALFLCSPSLFAGTVYQWVSKDGSVIYSDEPPPGVEAKEITIPDQQVQPSASPRGRID' A
#
# COMPACT_ATOMS: atom_id res chain seq x y z
N MET A 1 44.93 -1.22 -4.19
CA MET A 1 43.62 -1.85 -3.88
C MET A 1 42.80 -0.89 -3.00
N ARG A 2 42.03 0.04 -3.58
CA ARG A 2 41.25 1.06 -2.83
C ARG A 2 39.96 1.52 -3.56
N LYS A 3 39.38 0.68 -4.42
CA LYS A 3 38.17 1.01 -5.20
C LYS A 3 36.98 0.08 -4.94
N SER A 4 37.06 -0.75 -3.90
CA SER A 4 36.07 -1.80 -3.64
C SER A 4 35.11 -1.48 -2.49
N ILE A 5 35.33 -0.37 -1.76
CA ILE A 5 34.51 -0.01 -0.58
C ILE A 5 33.24 0.76 -0.95
N CYS A 6 33.19 1.45 -2.09
CA CYS A 6 31.99 2.20 -2.49
C CYS A 6 30.82 1.31 -2.95
N LEU A 7 31.08 0.05 -3.35
CA LEU A 7 30.03 -0.82 -3.88
C LEU A 7 29.19 -1.52 -2.79
N ALA A 8 29.68 -1.55 -1.55
CA ALA A 8 29.00 -2.24 -0.45
C ALA A 8 27.84 -1.44 0.15
N LEU A 9 27.80 -0.11 -0.03
CA LEU A 9 26.73 0.74 0.52
C LEU A 9 25.45 0.77 -0.33
N PHE A 10 25.46 0.21 -1.54
CA PHE A 10 24.30 0.30 -2.44
C PHE A 10 23.25 -0.81 -2.22
N LEU A 11 23.51 -1.79 -1.37
CA LEU A 11 22.60 -2.92 -1.17
C LEU A 11 21.53 -2.69 -0.09
N CYS A 12 21.56 -1.56 0.63
CA CYS A 12 20.50 -1.22 1.58
C CYS A 12 19.34 -0.52 0.86
N SER A 13 18.68 -1.23 -0.05
CA SER A 13 17.36 -0.79 -0.53
C SER A 13 16.33 -1.15 0.54
N PRO A 14 15.64 -0.16 1.15
CA PRO A 14 14.50 -0.47 2.00
C PRO A 14 13.42 -1.11 1.12
N SER A 15 13.16 -2.40 1.36
CA SER A 15 12.02 -3.10 0.76
C SER A 15 10.77 -2.30 1.09
N LEU A 16 10.10 -1.78 0.06
CA LEU A 16 8.79 -1.15 0.18
C LEU A 16 7.87 -2.19 0.82
N PHE A 17 7.49 -1.96 2.06
CA PHE A 17 6.54 -2.81 2.76
C PHE A 17 5.20 -2.65 2.04
N ALA A 18 4.79 -3.67 1.29
CA ALA A 18 3.45 -3.74 0.74
C ALA A 18 2.48 -3.80 1.92
N GLY A 19 1.74 -2.72 2.17
CA GLY A 19 0.83 -2.60 3.29
C GLY A 19 -0.24 -3.69 3.22
N THR A 20 -0.24 -4.57 4.21
CA THR A 20 -1.31 -5.55 4.40
C THR A 20 -2.53 -4.83 4.95
N VAL A 21 -3.66 -4.89 4.24
CA VAL A 21 -4.92 -4.31 4.70
C VAL A 21 -5.85 -5.42 5.16
N TYR A 22 -6.41 -5.28 6.35
CA TYR A 22 -7.37 -6.23 6.91
C TYR A 22 -8.79 -5.76 6.68
N GLN A 23 -9.68 -6.70 6.39
CA GLN A 23 -11.12 -6.46 6.23
C GLN A 23 -11.91 -7.29 7.24
N TRP A 24 -12.90 -6.68 7.89
CA TRP A 24 -13.88 -7.41 8.69
C TRP A 24 -15.26 -6.76 8.60
N VAL A 25 -16.28 -7.49 9.06
CA VAL A 25 -17.64 -6.96 9.23
C VAL A 25 -17.80 -6.51 10.66
N SER A 26 -18.11 -5.23 10.86
CA SER A 26 -18.40 -4.65 12.18
C SER A 26 -19.74 -5.14 12.73
N LYS A 27 -19.98 -4.92 14.03
CA LYS A 27 -21.25 -5.23 14.69
C LYS A 27 -22.46 -4.56 14.03
N ASP A 28 -22.25 -3.40 13.42
CA ASP A 28 -23.28 -2.62 12.73
C ASP A 28 -23.56 -3.15 11.30
N GLY A 29 -22.90 -4.22 10.87
CA GLY A 29 -23.00 -4.80 9.53
C GLY A 29 -22.13 -4.11 8.47
N SER A 30 -21.41 -3.05 8.83
CA SER A 30 -20.51 -2.33 7.92
C SER A 30 -19.20 -3.08 7.69
N VAL A 31 -18.72 -3.10 6.45
CA VAL A 31 -17.39 -3.63 6.10
C VAL A 31 -16.34 -2.56 6.39
N ILE A 32 -15.37 -2.89 7.24
CA ILE A 32 -14.27 -2.00 7.62
C ILE A 32 -12.96 -2.54 7.03
N TYR A 33 -12.13 -1.62 6.55
CA TYR A 33 -10.77 -1.87 6.07
C TYR A 33 -9.79 -1.10 6.94
N SER A 34 -8.73 -1.74 7.44
CA SER A 34 -7.72 -1.12 8.30
C SER A 34 -6.39 -1.85 8.20
N ASP A 35 -5.28 -1.15 8.38
CA ASP A 35 -3.94 -1.77 8.42
C ASP A 35 -3.72 -2.65 9.66
N GLU A 36 -4.51 -2.44 10.72
CA GLU A 36 -4.47 -3.25 11.95
C GLU A 36 -5.89 -3.70 12.35
N PRO A 37 -6.12 -5.01 12.56
CA PRO A 37 -7.41 -5.53 12.98
C PRO A 37 -7.61 -5.35 14.50
N PRO A 38 -8.84 -5.11 14.98
CA PRO A 38 -9.15 -5.05 16.39
C PRO A 38 -8.91 -6.41 17.07
N PRO A 39 -8.53 -6.43 18.36
CA PRO A 39 -8.34 -7.69 19.08
C PRO A 39 -9.65 -8.48 19.16
N GLY A 40 -9.59 -9.77 18.84
CA GLY A 40 -10.74 -10.70 18.97
C GLY A 40 -11.75 -10.64 17.82
N VAL A 41 -11.42 -10.03 16.69
CA VAL A 41 -12.26 -10.04 15.48
C VAL A 41 -11.63 -10.95 14.43
N GLU A 42 -12.43 -11.80 13.78
CA GLU A 42 -12.00 -12.51 12.57
C GLU A 42 -11.85 -11.51 11.43
N ALA A 43 -10.61 -11.15 11.12
CA ALA A 43 -10.27 -10.27 10.02
C ALA A 43 -9.65 -11.07 8.88
N LYS A 44 -10.05 -10.73 7.65
CA LYS A 44 -9.49 -11.29 6.42
C LYS A 44 -8.37 -10.38 5.92
N GLU A 45 -7.20 -10.96 5.68
CA GLU A 45 -6.08 -10.26 5.05
C GLU A 45 -6.38 -10.00 3.57
N ILE A 46 -6.15 -8.76 3.14
CA ILE A 46 -6.31 -8.32 1.76
C ILE A 46 -5.04 -7.61 1.31
N THR A 47 -4.39 -8.22 0.32
CA THR A 47 -3.37 -7.53 -0.45
C THR A 47 -4.06 -6.61 -1.44
N ILE A 48 -3.93 -5.29 -1.25
CA ILE A 48 -4.37 -4.33 -2.27
C ILE A 48 -3.31 -4.38 -3.38
N PRO A 49 -3.66 -4.82 -4.60
CA PRO A 49 -2.73 -4.70 -5.72
C PRO A 49 -2.43 -3.22 -5.91
N ASP A 50 -1.16 -2.87 -6.12
CA ASP A 50 -0.70 -1.50 -6.36
C ASP A 50 -1.66 -0.85 -7.36
N GLN A 51 -2.53 0.04 -6.87
CA GLN A 51 -3.39 0.82 -7.75
C GLN A 51 -2.40 1.71 -8.47
N GLN A 52 -2.02 1.32 -9.70
CA GLN A 52 -1.40 2.23 -10.63
C GLN A 52 -2.28 3.47 -10.61
N VAL A 53 -1.78 4.53 -9.98
CA VAL A 53 -2.45 5.82 -9.92
C VAL A 53 -2.45 6.30 -11.35
N GLN A 54 -3.46 5.87 -12.11
CA GLN A 54 -3.69 6.33 -13.46
C GLN A 54 -4.05 7.80 -13.25
N PRO A 55 -3.21 8.76 -13.69
CA PRO A 55 -3.57 10.14 -13.57
C PRO A 55 -4.88 10.27 -14.32
N SER A 56 -5.96 10.54 -13.59
CA SER A 56 -7.24 10.90 -14.18
C SER A 56 -6.99 12.19 -14.96
N ALA A 57 -6.61 12.05 -16.23
CA ALA A 57 -6.63 13.12 -17.19
C ALA A 57 -8.11 13.48 -17.33
N SER A 58 -8.60 14.30 -16.39
CA SER A 58 -9.88 14.93 -16.49
C SER A 58 -9.80 15.77 -17.75
N PRO A 59 -10.49 15.42 -18.84
CA PRO A 59 -10.61 16.33 -19.95
C PRO A 59 -11.56 17.40 -19.43
N ARG A 60 -11.00 18.43 -18.77
CA ARG A 60 -11.70 19.69 -18.59
C ARG A 60 -11.75 20.34 -19.97
N GLY A 61 -12.58 19.76 -20.82
CA GLY A 61 -13.00 20.34 -22.07
C GLY A 61 -14.11 21.35 -21.80
N ARG A 62 -14.05 22.44 -22.56
CA ARG A 62 -15.13 23.37 -22.90
C ARG A 62 -15.39 24.49 -21.90
N ILE A 63 -14.70 25.61 -22.08
CA ILE A 63 -15.15 26.95 -22.58
C ILE A 63 -13.82 27.57 -23.06
N ASP A 64 -13.58 27.90 -24.34
CA ASP A 64 -13.97 29.12 -25.07
C ASP A 64 -13.93 28.93 -26.60
#